data_AF-A0A959V2Q6-F1
#
_entry.id   AF-A0A959V2Q6-F1
#
_cell.length_a   1.000
_cell.length_b   1.000
_cell.length_c   1.000
_cell.angle_alpha   90.00
_cell.angle_beta   90.00
_cell.angle_gamma   90.00
#
_symmetry.space_group_name_H-M   'P 1'
#
loop_
_entity.id
_entity.type
_entity.pdbx_description
1 polymer ?
#
loop_
_entity_poly.entity_id
_entity_poly.type
_entity_poly.pdbx_seq_one_letter_code
_entity_poly.pdbx_strand_id
1 'polypeptide(L)'
;MQRFSTLALMTLLGGGLMAQQDAPASVDRVRTDAMRLTATPGKGSVPTMLKGGGGAVYFSEDFANGLAGNNGVGPWTTSGPDGAIWLYDTDGPNGFYSATTQVITSTTAANGFMMFDSDAANTVGGQPTFNEWVGSLESPVLDLSAAFNPRLEFEMRSRFCCNDGGHFVDVSTDGGATWPTRLDAEFGVAVNNDPGTFTAVVNLECAIVADPSNVKFRFTQDGSGGMTHYHWQIDDVQVVEGFGNDVKLSRVWLVEDWDDYDNTATRNLEYTRMPLEQAGALDLSMAYTNEGAFAQPNAQATAEVFFDGTSQGTFPVTIGNLAQCAGDTVVINTGWVPSGPGNVSVVVTLGTDSMDADLTNNAVTRGYVVTDTPQANEFAV
;
A
#
# COMPACT_ATOMS: atom_id res chain seq x y z
N MET A 1 -26.19 -54.11 -71.66
CA MET A 1 -27.14 -53.51 -70.69
C MET A 1 -27.21 -54.51 -69.53
N GLN A 2 -26.91 -54.26 -68.26
CA GLN A 2 -26.84 -53.07 -67.42
C GLN A 2 -25.53 -53.06 -66.62
N ARG A 3 -25.09 -51.89 -66.16
CA ARG A 3 -23.81 -51.63 -65.49
C ARG A 3 -23.99 -51.66 -63.96
N PHE A 4 -23.04 -52.29 -63.26
CA PHE A 4 -22.84 -52.19 -61.82
C PHE A 4 -22.10 -50.89 -61.48
N SER A 5 -22.62 -50.13 -60.52
CA SER A 5 -22.07 -48.85 -60.08
C SER A 5 -21.21 -48.99 -58.83
N THR A 6 -20.01 -48.42 -58.92
CA THR A 6 -18.95 -48.38 -57.93
C THR A 6 -19.26 -47.42 -56.79
N LEU A 7 -18.96 -47.84 -55.56
CA LEU A 7 -19.11 -47.09 -54.31
C LEU A 7 -18.03 -46.02 -54.20
N ALA A 8 -18.42 -44.74 -54.15
CA ALA A 8 -17.54 -43.60 -53.90
C ALA A 8 -17.65 -43.17 -52.42
N LEU A 9 -16.54 -43.27 -51.70
CA LEU A 9 -16.38 -42.77 -50.33
C LEU A 9 -15.84 -41.34 -50.42
N MET A 10 -16.72 -40.35 -50.26
CA MET A 10 -16.34 -38.92 -50.11
C MET A 10 -16.22 -38.59 -48.63
N THR A 11 -15.00 -38.31 -48.20
CA THR A 11 -14.63 -37.70 -46.93
C THR A 11 -15.04 -36.23 -46.93
N LEU A 12 -15.97 -35.85 -46.04
CA LEU A 12 -16.31 -34.46 -45.74
C LEU A 12 -15.35 -33.91 -44.67
N LEU A 13 -14.78 -32.74 -44.97
CA LEU A 13 -14.05 -31.88 -44.05
C LEU A 13 -14.97 -31.39 -42.93
N GLY A 14 -14.56 -31.61 -41.68
CA GLY A 14 -15.05 -30.86 -40.53
C GLY A 14 -13.85 -30.17 -39.87
N GLY A 15 -13.69 -28.87 -40.11
CA GLY A 15 -12.71 -28.05 -39.42
C GLY A 15 -13.14 -27.84 -37.98
N GLY A 16 -12.38 -28.43 -37.04
CA GLY A 16 -12.44 -28.06 -35.63
C GLY A 16 -11.57 -26.83 -35.39
N LEU A 17 -12.21 -25.67 -35.21
CA LEU A 17 -11.60 -24.54 -34.52
C LEU A 17 -11.43 -24.96 -33.05
N MET A 18 -10.20 -25.20 -32.62
CA MET A 18 -9.89 -25.18 -31.19
C MET A 18 -9.82 -23.73 -30.76
N ALA A 19 -10.83 -23.29 -30.01
CA ALA A 19 -10.72 -22.10 -29.18
C ALA A 19 -9.70 -22.43 -28.08
N GLN A 20 -8.51 -21.83 -28.17
CA GLN A 20 -7.56 -21.80 -27.09
C GLN A 20 -8.22 -20.98 -25.97
N GLN A 21 -8.54 -21.66 -24.88
CA GLN A 21 -9.05 -21.03 -23.68
C GLN A 21 -7.87 -20.32 -23.03
N ASP A 22 -7.67 -19.05 -23.38
CA ASP A 22 -6.68 -18.20 -22.73
C ASP A 22 -7.02 -18.17 -21.23
N ALA A 23 -6.08 -18.67 -20.43
CA ALA A 23 -6.12 -18.51 -18.99
C ALA A 23 -6.20 -17.00 -18.70
N PRO A 24 -7.06 -16.55 -17.77
CA PRO A 24 -7.05 -15.15 -17.38
C PRO A 24 -5.65 -14.82 -16.88
N ALA A 25 -5.06 -13.74 -17.41
CA ALA A 25 -3.81 -13.20 -16.95
C ALA A 25 -3.86 -13.08 -15.41
N SER A 26 -2.85 -13.63 -14.73
CA SER A 26 -2.63 -13.35 -13.33
C SER A 26 -2.46 -11.85 -13.20
N VAL A 27 -3.42 -11.18 -12.56
CA VAL A 27 -3.21 -9.86 -12.03
C VAL A 27 -2.08 -10.02 -11.02
N ASP A 28 -0.90 -9.49 -11.34
CA ASP A 28 0.20 -9.35 -10.39
C ASP A 28 -0.34 -8.53 -9.21
N ARG A 29 -0.68 -9.24 -8.14
CA ARG A 29 -0.88 -8.63 -6.84
C ARG A 29 0.52 -8.20 -6.41
N VAL A 30 0.80 -6.91 -6.42
CA VAL A 30 1.88 -6.37 -5.58
C VAL A 30 1.48 -6.70 -4.15
N ARG A 31 1.95 -7.83 -3.65
CA ARG A 31 1.81 -8.21 -2.24
C ARG A 31 2.81 -7.37 -1.47
N THR A 32 2.33 -6.30 -0.87
CA THR A 32 3.04 -5.63 0.23
C THR A 32 2.93 -6.52 1.46
N ASP A 33 3.71 -7.60 1.52
CA ASP A 33 3.83 -8.42 2.72
C ASP A 33 4.55 -7.59 3.80
N ALA A 34 3.79 -7.20 4.83
CA ALA A 34 4.23 -6.39 5.95
C ALA A 34 5.07 -7.24 6.92
N MET A 35 6.30 -7.51 6.51
CA MET A 35 7.28 -8.18 7.36
C MET A 35 7.57 -7.32 8.60
N ARG A 36 7.37 -7.93 9.77
CA ARG A 36 7.48 -7.34 11.10
C ARG A 36 8.69 -6.44 11.26
N LEU A 37 8.43 -5.13 11.28
CA LEU A 37 9.31 -4.15 11.88
C LEU A 37 9.41 -4.49 13.38
N THR A 38 10.53 -5.05 13.84
CA THR A 38 10.85 -5.04 15.28
C THR A 38 11.17 -3.61 15.68
N ALA A 39 10.14 -2.79 15.81
CA ALA A 39 10.17 -1.65 16.69
C ALA A 39 10.29 -2.22 18.11
N THR A 40 11.43 -1.98 18.75
CA THR A 40 11.51 -2.01 20.22
C THR A 40 10.27 -1.30 20.77
N PRO A 41 9.56 -1.82 21.79
CA PRO A 41 8.34 -1.21 22.30
C PRO A 41 8.65 0.09 23.05
N GLY A 42 9.01 1.12 22.31
CA GLY A 42 8.68 2.50 22.63
C GLY A 42 7.25 2.71 22.16
N LYS A 43 6.48 3.49 22.92
CA LYS A 43 5.17 4.00 22.52
C LYS A 43 5.33 4.84 21.25
N GLY A 44 5.43 4.17 20.11
CA GLY A 44 5.60 4.79 18.80
C GLY A 44 4.27 5.44 18.44
N SER A 45 4.24 6.76 18.57
CA SER A 45 3.30 7.59 17.83
C SER A 45 3.32 7.13 16.38
N VAL A 46 2.14 6.91 15.79
CA VAL A 46 1.99 6.83 14.34
C VAL A 46 2.78 8.00 13.74
N PRO A 47 3.66 7.78 12.74
CA PRO A 47 4.35 8.86 12.08
C PRO A 47 3.33 9.93 11.72
N THR A 48 3.60 11.18 12.06
CA THR A 48 2.75 12.30 11.65
C THR A 48 2.86 12.39 10.14
N MET A 49 1.93 11.76 9.42
CA MET A 49 1.87 11.80 7.97
C MET A 49 1.65 13.25 7.55
N LEU A 50 2.47 13.70 6.60
CA LEU A 50 2.52 15.09 6.18
C LEU A 50 1.25 15.48 5.44
N LYS A 51 0.73 16.66 5.80
CA LYS A 51 -0.26 17.39 5.02
C LYS A 51 0.25 17.60 3.60
N GLY A 52 -0.60 17.40 2.59
CA GLY A 52 -0.26 17.74 1.20
C GLY A 52 0.28 19.18 1.11
N GLY A 53 1.23 19.40 0.20
CA GLY A 53 2.20 20.51 0.14
C GLY A 53 1.76 21.98 0.20
N GLY A 54 0.54 22.26 0.64
CA GLY A 54 0.22 23.51 1.29
C GLY A 54 -0.28 24.57 0.33
N GLY A 55 -1.60 24.61 0.18
CA GLY A 55 -2.27 25.79 -0.35
C GLY A 55 -3.73 25.54 -0.69
N ALA A 56 -3.96 24.89 -1.82
CA ALA A 56 -5.29 24.68 -2.34
C ALA A 56 -5.98 23.43 -1.78
N VAL A 57 -7.29 23.55 -1.53
CA VAL A 57 -8.20 22.44 -1.30
C VAL A 57 -9.12 22.37 -2.52
N TYR A 58 -9.05 21.26 -3.25
CA TYR A 58 -9.84 21.01 -4.47
C TYR A 58 -11.19 20.35 -4.16
N PHE A 59 -11.24 19.58 -3.07
CA PHE A 59 -12.45 18.90 -2.60
C PHE A 59 -12.38 18.76 -1.07
N SER A 60 -13.54 18.80 -0.41
CA SER A 60 -13.66 18.56 1.04
C SER A 60 -15.01 17.93 1.36
N GLU A 61 -15.04 16.97 2.27
CA GLU A 61 -16.22 16.33 2.85
C GLU A 61 -15.95 16.00 4.32
N ASP A 62 -16.85 16.40 5.22
CA ASP A 62 -16.78 16.10 6.66
C ASP A 62 -17.93 15.18 7.13
N PHE A 63 -18.72 14.66 6.18
CA PHE A 63 -19.86 13.78 6.40
C PHE A 63 -20.95 14.29 7.35
N ALA A 64 -21.06 15.60 7.62
CA ALA A 64 -22.10 16.17 8.47
C ALA A 64 -23.54 15.80 8.07
N ASN A 65 -23.74 15.44 6.79
CA ASN A 65 -25.02 15.00 6.22
C ASN A 65 -24.98 13.53 5.75
N GLY A 66 -24.02 12.73 6.21
CA GLY A 66 -23.75 11.37 5.76
C GLY A 66 -23.59 11.28 4.24
N LEU A 67 -24.19 10.26 3.63
CA LEU A 67 -24.09 10.03 2.18
C LEU A 67 -24.69 11.15 1.31
N ALA A 68 -25.55 12.01 1.85
CA ALA A 68 -26.03 13.16 1.08
C ALA A 68 -24.89 14.14 0.74
N GLY A 69 -23.81 14.12 1.53
CA GLY A 69 -22.64 14.98 1.42
C GLY A 69 -22.93 16.43 1.78
N ASN A 70 -21.88 17.17 2.03
CA ASN A 70 -21.91 18.64 2.12
C ASN A 70 -20.78 19.32 1.33
N ASN A 71 -20.15 18.55 0.43
CA ASN A 71 -19.02 18.94 -0.40
C ASN A 71 -19.34 19.89 -1.58
N GLY A 72 -20.62 20.12 -1.90
CA GLY A 72 -21.05 21.01 -2.99
C GLY A 72 -20.91 20.45 -4.42
N VAL A 73 -20.45 19.21 -4.57
CA VAL A 73 -20.27 18.51 -5.85
C VAL A 73 -21.33 17.42 -6.07
N GLY A 74 -21.68 16.67 -5.02
CA GLY A 74 -22.71 15.63 -5.11
C GLY A 74 -22.72 14.69 -3.91
N PRO A 75 -23.70 13.76 -3.87
CA PRO A 75 -23.78 12.76 -2.82
C PRO A 75 -22.69 11.71 -2.97
N TRP A 76 -22.36 11.08 -1.85
CA TRP A 76 -21.62 9.83 -1.82
C TRP A 76 -22.56 8.65 -2.02
N THR A 77 -22.01 7.52 -2.46
CA THR A 77 -22.76 6.28 -2.65
C THR A 77 -22.01 5.10 -2.06
N THR A 78 -22.69 3.99 -1.81
CA THR A 78 -22.03 2.74 -1.43
C THR A 78 -22.18 1.69 -2.53
N SER A 79 -21.21 0.79 -2.63
CA SER A 79 -21.19 -0.26 -3.64
C SER A 79 -20.53 -1.55 -3.13
N GLY A 80 -20.55 -2.59 -3.96
CA GLY A 80 -20.08 -3.93 -3.60
C GLY A 80 -21.18 -4.79 -2.96
N PRO A 81 -20.91 -6.10 -2.78
CA PRO A 81 -21.89 -7.04 -2.22
C PRO A 81 -22.43 -6.62 -0.85
N ASP A 82 -21.57 -6.02 -0.02
CA ASP A 82 -21.86 -5.64 1.36
C ASP A 82 -21.72 -4.14 1.58
N GLY A 83 -21.87 -3.33 0.52
CA GLY A 83 -21.75 -1.87 0.59
C GLY A 83 -22.72 -1.20 1.58
N ALA A 84 -23.82 -1.86 1.94
CA ALA A 84 -24.76 -1.37 2.95
C ALA A 84 -24.19 -1.37 4.39
N ILE A 85 -23.02 -1.98 4.63
CA ILE A 85 -22.32 -1.91 5.91
C ILE A 85 -21.64 -0.55 6.12
N TRP A 86 -21.30 0.17 5.05
CA TRP A 86 -20.89 1.56 5.15
C TRP A 86 -22.06 2.43 5.63
N LEU A 87 -21.93 3.00 6.82
CA LEU A 87 -22.97 3.79 7.46
C LEU A 87 -22.40 5.10 8.01
N TYR A 88 -23.25 6.13 8.03
CA TYR A 88 -23.00 7.32 8.81
C TYR A 88 -23.20 6.99 10.30
N ASP A 89 -22.26 7.40 11.13
CA ASP A 89 -22.20 7.05 12.54
C ASP A 89 -21.78 8.26 13.40
N THR A 90 -22.07 8.20 14.70
CA THR A 90 -21.74 9.26 15.68
C THR A 90 -21.32 8.72 17.05
N ASP A 91 -21.38 7.40 17.27
CA ASP A 91 -21.15 6.77 18.57
C ASP A 91 -20.08 5.66 18.55
N GLY A 92 -19.55 5.34 17.38
CA GLY A 92 -18.39 4.49 17.18
C GLY A 92 -18.74 3.02 16.94
N PRO A 93 -17.70 2.18 16.79
CA PRO A 93 -17.89 0.79 16.41
C PRO A 93 -18.51 -0.02 17.55
N ASN A 94 -19.25 -1.05 17.16
CA ASN A 94 -19.89 -2.00 18.05
C ASN A 94 -19.54 -3.43 17.64
N GLY A 95 -19.93 -4.41 18.45
CA GLY A 95 -19.76 -5.82 18.14
C GLY A 95 -19.12 -6.60 19.28
N PHE A 96 -18.71 -7.83 19.00
CA PHE A 96 -18.19 -8.75 19.99
C PHE A 96 -16.74 -8.44 20.40
N TYR A 97 -15.94 -7.90 19.49
CA TYR A 97 -14.51 -7.60 19.69
C TYR A 97 -14.16 -6.10 19.58
N SER A 98 -15.15 -5.26 19.24
CA SER A 98 -15.06 -3.81 19.18
C SER A 98 -15.82 -3.15 20.33
N ALA A 99 -15.34 -1.97 20.73
CA ALA A 99 -15.94 -1.15 21.77
C ALA A 99 -16.17 0.27 21.26
N THR A 100 -17.27 0.88 21.69
CA THR A 100 -17.63 2.27 21.32
C THR A 100 -16.57 3.30 21.70
N THR A 101 -15.73 3.02 22.71
CA THR A 101 -14.56 3.84 23.05
C THR A 101 -13.51 3.92 21.93
N GLN A 102 -13.64 3.08 20.91
CA GLN A 102 -12.81 3.09 19.71
C GLN A 102 -13.34 4.03 18.62
N VAL A 103 -14.27 4.93 18.95
CA VAL A 103 -14.75 5.98 18.05
C VAL A 103 -13.60 6.88 17.56
N ILE A 104 -13.67 7.30 16.30
CA ILE A 104 -12.76 8.29 15.72
C ILE A 104 -12.88 9.62 16.47
N THR A 105 -11.77 10.35 16.54
CA THR A 105 -11.65 11.67 17.16
C THR A 105 -11.07 12.64 16.15
N SER A 106 -11.67 12.67 14.96
CA SER A 106 -11.37 13.60 13.88
C SER A 106 -11.73 15.03 14.27
N THR A 107 -11.29 16.00 13.47
CA THR A 107 -11.49 17.43 13.67
C THR A 107 -12.98 17.76 13.72
N THR A 108 -13.78 17.11 12.88
CA THR A 108 -15.24 17.33 12.82
C THR A 108 -16.08 16.28 13.50
N ALA A 109 -15.53 15.19 14.05
CA ALA A 109 -16.22 14.01 14.61
C ALA A 109 -17.59 14.24 15.30
N ALA A 110 -17.79 15.39 15.96
CA ALA A 110 -19.05 15.80 16.54
C ALA A 110 -20.23 15.94 15.55
N ASN A 111 -19.98 16.13 14.25
CA ASN A 111 -21.00 16.16 13.19
C ASN A 111 -21.19 14.81 12.49
N GLY A 112 -20.48 13.76 12.95
CA GLY A 112 -20.54 12.39 12.44
C GLY A 112 -19.42 12.04 11.46
N PHE A 113 -19.38 10.78 11.07
CA PHE A 113 -18.34 10.21 10.20
C PHE A 113 -18.90 8.98 9.47
N MET A 114 -18.15 8.43 8.51
CA MET A 114 -18.52 7.18 7.84
C MET A 114 -17.75 6.00 8.44
N MET A 115 -18.42 4.87 8.60
CA MET A 115 -17.83 3.66 9.16
C MET A 115 -18.23 2.41 8.41
N PHE A 116 -17.27 1.53 8.17
CA PHE A 116 -17.51 0.13 7.86
C PHE A 116 -17.30 -0.70 9.14
N ASP A 117 -18.39 -1.20 9.72
CA ASP A 117 -18.36 -1.95 10.98
C ASP A 117 -18.55 -3.47 10.75
N SER A 118 -17.44 -4.12 10.40
CA SER A 118 -17.39 -5.56 10.18
C SER A 118 -17.73 -6.34 11.44
N ASP A 119 -17.32 -5.86 12.62
CA ASP A 119 -17.54 -6.52 13.91
C ASP A 119 -19.02 -6.53 14.29
N ALA A 120 -19.69 -5.38 14.18
CA ALA A 120 -21.12 -5.30 14.41
C ALA A 120 -21.90 -6.17 13.41
N ALA A 121 -21.55 -6.13 12.13
CA ALA A 121 -22.15 -6.97 11.10
C ALA A 121 -21.95 -8.47 11.37
N ASN A 122 -20.81 -8.84 11.98
CA ASN A 122 -20.53 -10.20 12.39
C ASN A 122 -20.99 -10.55 13.81
N THR A 123 -21.72 -9.69 14.51
CA THR A 123 -22.21 -9.96 15.88
C THR A 123 -23.70 -10.29 15.87
N VAL A 124 -24.03 -11.58 15.94
CA VAL A 124 -25.43 -12.07 15.93
C VAL A 124 -25.78 -12.65 17.28
N GLY A 125 -26.79 -12.09 17.95
CA GLY A 125 -27.22 -12.56 19.27
C GLY A 125 -26.14 -12.41 20.36
N GLY A 126 -25.23 -11.45 20.20
CA GLY A 126 -24.09 -11.24 21.09
C GLY A 126 -23.00 -12.31 20.98
N GLN A 127 -22.92 -13.01 19.84
CA GLN A 127 -21.87 -13.99 19.52
C GLN A 127 -21.23 -13.62 18.18
N PRO A 128 -19.92 -13.87 18.00
CA PRO A 128 -19.23 -13.56 16.78
C PRO A 128 -19.53 -14.60 15.69
N THR A 129 -19.59 -14.12 14.46
CA THR A 129 -19.58 -14.88 13.22
C THR A 129 -18.38 -14.41 12.38
N PHE A 130 -18.01 -15.13 11.33
CA PHE A 130 -16.71 -14.94 10.67
C PHE A 130 -16.88 -14.74 9.16
N ASN A 131 -17.85 -13.92 8.76
CA ASN A 131 -18.07 -13.63 7.36
C ASN A 131 -17.07 -12.59 6.87
N GLU A 132 -16.50 -12.82 5.70
CA GLU A 132 -15.65 -11.87 4.99
C GLU A 132 -16.58 -10.89 4.26
N TRP A 133 -16.52 -9.61 4.63
CA TRP A 133 -17.38 -8.58 4.04
C TRP A 133 -16.62 -7.71 3.06
N VAL A 134 -17.24 -7.39 1.93
CA VAL A 134 -16.64 -6.54 0.90
C VAL A 134 -17.61 -5.41 0.53
N GLY A 135 -17.17 -4.17 0.73
CA GLY A 135 -17.99 -3.01 0.40
C GLY A 135 -17.20 -1.73 0.30
N SER A 136 -17.71 -0.80 -0.49
CA SER A 136 -17.03 0.45 -0.78
C SER A 136 -17.89 1.68 -0.50
N LEU A 137 -17.25 2.75 -0.04
CA LEU A 137 -17.79 4.10 0.06
C LEU A 137 -17.21 4.95 -1.07
N GLU A 138 -18.05 5.37 -2.01
CA GLU A 138 -17.65 6.04 -3.24
C GLU A 138 -17.95 7.54 -3.21
N SER A 139 -16.93 8.33 -3.58
CA SER A 139 -17.04 9.78 -3.80
C SER A 139 -17.99 10.11 -4.97
N PRO A 140 -18.48 11.35 -5.08
CA PRO A 140 -19.02 11.88 -6.33
C PRO A 140 -17.92 11.97 -7.41
N VAL A 141 -18.32 12.22 -8.67
CA VAL A 141 -17.36 12.51 -9.74
C VAL A 141 -16.71 13.87 -9.50
N LEU A 142 -15.38 13.93 -9.55
CA LEU A 142 -14.57 15.13 -9.36
C LEU A 142 -13.84 15.51 -10.65
N ASP A 143 -13.85 16.81 -10.96
CA ASP A 143 -12.96 17.39 -11.96
C ASP A 143 -11.70 17.92 -11.25
N LEU A 144 -10.60 17.19 -11.41
CA LEU A 144 -9.28 17.50 -10.88
C LEU A 144 -8.32 17.95 -11.98
N SER A 145 -8.82 18.36 -13.16
CA SER A 145 -7.98 18.77 -14.30
C SER A 145 -7.07 19.96 -14.01
N ALA A 146 -7.43 20.77 -13.02
CA ALA A 146 -6.64 21.92 -12.55
C ALA A 146 -5.88 21.65 -11.25
N ALA A 147 -5.97 20.43 -10.71
CA ALA A 147 -5.27 20.07 -9.48
C ALA A 147 -3.78 19.89 -9.74
N PHE A 148 -2.94 20.40 -8.84
CA PHE A 148 -1.50 20.25 -8.89
C PHE A 148 -1.08 19.15 -7.91
N ASN A 149 -0.59 18.02 -8.44
CA ASN A 149 -0.17 16.85 -7.67
C ASN A 149 -1.18 16.44 -6.59
N PRO A 150 -2.44 16.11 -6.93
CA PRO A 150 -3.50 15.94 -5.94
C PRO A 150 -3.17 14.86 -4.92
N ARG A 151 -3.41 15.19 -3.66
CA ARG A 151 -3.28 14.29 -2.50
C ARG A 151 -4.65 14.09 -1.89
N LEU A 152 -5.06 12.84 -1.73
CA LEU A 152 -6.23 12.49 -0.93
C LEU A 152 -5.79 12.41 0.53
N GLU A 153 -6.24 13.36 1.33
CA GLU A 153 -6.02 13.44 2.77
C GLU A 153 -7.33 13.11 3.48
N PHE A 154 -7.28 12.32 4.55
CA PHE A 154 -8.48 12.01 5.34
C PHE A 154 -8.08 11.60 6.75
N GLU A 155 -8.93 11.87 7.73
CA GLU A 155 -8.73 11.38 9.09
C GLU A 155 -9.40 10.02 9.23
N MET A 156 -8.68 9.06 9.80
CA MET A 156 -9.20 7.72 9.97
C MET A 156 -8.84 7.12 11.32
N ARG A 157 -9.63 6.12 11.69
CA ARG A 157 -9.30 5.17 12.75
C ARG A 157 -9.73 3.78 12.32
N SER A 158 -8.80 2.85 12.35
CA SER A 158 -9.08 1.46 11.98
C SER A 158 -8.52 0.51 13.00
N ARG A 159 -9.13 -0.67 13.03
CA ARG A 159 -8.53 -1.88 13.58
C ARG A 159 -8.96 -2.98 12.65
N PHE A 160 -8.08 -3.93 12.38
CA PHE A 160 -8.40 -5.06 11.53
C PHE A 160 -7.73 -6.33 12.03
N CYS A 161 -8.36 -7.45 11.74
CA CYS A 161 -7.84 -8.81 11.85
C CYS A 161 -8.06 -9.43 10.48
N CYS A 162 -7.37 -10.48 10.05
CA CYS A 162 -6.32 -11.23 10.74
C CYS A 162 -5.04 -11.36 9.93
N ASN A 163 -5.05 -10.73 8.77
CA ASN A 163 -3.93 -10.56 7.86
C ASN A 163 -3.90 -9.08 7.48
N ASP A 164 -2.77 -8.63 6.97
CA ASP A 164 -2.65 -7.32 6.35
C ASP A 164 -3.29 -7.36 4.94
N GLY A 165 -3.68 -6.19 4.45
CA GLY A 165 -4.27 -6.00 3.13
C GLY A 165 -5.78 -6.24 3.06
N GLY A 166 -6.56 -5.27 3.52
CA GLY A 166 -8.02 -5.23 3.35
C GLY A 166 -8.65 -3.83 3.37
N HIS A 167 -7.86 -2.77 3.57
CA HIS A 167 -8.32 -1.40 3.39
C HIS A 167 -7.63 -0.77 2.18
N PHE A 168 -8.44 -0.25 1.25
CA PHE A 168 -7.92 0.30 0.00
C PHE A 168 -8.58 1.61 -0.39
N VAL A 169 -7.83 2.46 -1.09
CA VAL A 169 -8.37 3.51 -1.94
C VAL A 169 -8.32 3.03 -3.38
N ASP A 170 -9.48 2.72 -3.95
CA ASP A 170 -9.58 2.44 -5.38
C ASP A 170 -9.86 3.75 -6.13
N VAL A 171 -9.22 3.93 -7.29
CA VAL A 171 -9.34 5.14 -8.11
C VAL A 171 -9.83 4.80 -9.52
N SER A 172 -10.72 5.63 -10.02
CA SER A 172 -11.34 5.56 -11.35
C SER A 172 -11.17 6.89 -12.06
N THR A 173 -11.00 6.82 -13.39
CA THR A 173 -10.98 7.98 -14.31
C THR A 173 -12.08 7.89 -15.36
N ASP A 174 -13.04 6.98 -15.19
CA ASP A 174 -14.17 6.76 -16.11
C ASP A 174 -15.52 6.92 -15.41
N GLY A 175 -15.56 7.72 -14.33
CA GLY A 175 -16.78 7.97 -13.56
C GLY A 175 -17.24 6.76 -12.73
N GLY A 176 -16.33 5.84 -12.42
CA GLY A 176 -16.61 4.64 -11.62
C GLY A 176 -17.06 3.43 -12.44
N ALA A 177 -16.93 3.45 -13.76
CA ALA A 177 -17.22 2.28 -14.59
C ALA A 177 -16.16 1.17 -14.39
N THR A 178 -14.90 1.55 -14.19
CA THR A 178 -13.80 0.66 -13.82
C THR A 178 -12.92 1.26 -12.72
N TRP A 179 -12.18 0.40 -12.02
CA TRP A 179 -11.34 0.75 -10.87
C TRP A 179 -9.95 0.08 -11.02
N PRO A 180 -9.14 0.50 -12.03
CA PRO A 180 -7.89 -0.18 -12.37
C PRO A 180 -6.77 0.07 -11.34
N THR A 181 -6.86 1.16 -10.58
CA THR A 181 -5.86 1.54 -9.59
C THR A 181 -6.38 1.26 -8.20
N ARG A 182 -5.64 0.44 -7.44
CA ARG A 182 -5.91 0.12 -6.03
C ARG A 182 -4.69 0.49 -5.22
N LEU A 183 -4.88 1.37 -4.24
CA LEU A 183 -3.82 1.90 -3.37
C LEU A 183 -4.06 1.41 -1.94
N ASP A 184 -3.00 1.01 -1.25
CA ASP A 184 -3.07 0.59 0.15
C ASP A 184 -3.55 1.74 1.05
N ALA A 185 -4.41 1.42 2.02
CA ALA A 185 -4.94 2.37 3.00
C ALA A 185 -4.78 1.88 4.45
N GLU A 186 -3.78 1.04 4.71
CA GLU A 186 -3.48 0.55 6.07
C GLU A 186 -2.35 1.33 6.73
N PHE A 187 -1.48 1.97 5.94
CA PHE A 187 -0.45 2.90 6.42
C PHE A 187 0.46 2.31 7.51
N GLY A 188 0.72 1.01 7.44
CA GLY A 188 1.57 0.29 8.40
C GLY A 188 0.93 0.04 9.76
N VAL A 189 -0.39 0.22 9.91
CA VAL A 189 -1.13 -0.22 11.10
C VAL A 189 -1.00 -1.73 11.22
N ALA A 190 -0.53 -2.23 12.36
CA ALA A 190 -0.34 -3.66 12.55
C ALA A 190 -1.67 -4.40 12.79
N VAL A 191 -1.76 -5.65 12.35
CA VAL A 191 -2.89 -6.54 12.66
C VAL A 191 -3.25 -6.51 14.16
N ASN A 192 -4.55 -6.45 14.44
CA ASN A 192 -5.16 -6.37 15.77
C ASN A 192 -4.82 -5.12 16.59
N ASN A 193 -4.07 -4.16 16.04
CA ASN A 193 -3.73 -2.91 16.70
C ASN A 193 -4.75 -1.81 16.36
N ASP A 194 -5.13 -1.03 17.37
CA ASP A 194 -5.89 0.20 17.21
C ASP A 194 -4.93 1.37 17.44
N PRO A 195 -4.55 2.12 16.40
CA PRO A 195 -3.58 3.22 16.50
C PRO A 195 -4.18 4.49 17.10
N GLY A 196 -5.49 4.54 17.35
CA GLY A 196 -6.22 5.79 17.54
C GLY A 196 -6.48 6.50 16.21
N THR A 197 -6.91 7.77 16.29
CA THR A 197 -7.15 8.60 15.11
C THR A 197 -5.85 9.16 14.55
N PHE A 198 -5.69 9.11 13.24
CA PHE A 198 -4.57 9.71 12.52
C PHE A 198 -4.99 10.19 11.13
N THR A 199 -4.21 11.11 10.57
CA THR A 199 -4.39 11.59 9.19
C THR A 199 -3.65 10.65 8.23
N ALA A 200 -4.35 10.19 7.21
CA ALA A 200 -3.86 9.38 6.12
C ALA A 200 -3.72 10.22 4.85
N VAL A 201 -2.70 9.94 4.04
CA VAL A 201 -2.46 10.65 2.78
C VAL A 201 -2.11 9.66 1.67
N VAL A 202 -2.80 9.79 0.55
CA VAL A 202 -2.61 8.98 -0.67
C VAL A 202 -2.31 9.90 -1.85
N ASN A 203 -1.28 9.58 -2.63
CA ASN A 203 -0.98 10.29 -3.88
C ASN A 203 -1.93 9.83 -4.99
N LEU A 204 -2.71 10.77 -5.55
CA LEU A 204 -3.62 10.50 -6.66
C LEU A 204 -3.04 10.82 -8.03
N GLU A 205 -1.93 11.58 -8.12
CA GLU A 205 -1.40 12.13 -9.38
C GLU A 205 -1.29 11.07 -10.47
N CYS A 206 -0.65 9.96 -10.16
CA CYS A 206 -0.42 8.88 -11.13
C CYS A 206 -1.69 8.09 -11.44
N ALA A 207 -2.62 8.03 -10.48
CA ALA A 207 -3.86 7.28 -10.60
C ALA A 207 -4.87 7.97 -11.54
N ILE A 208 -4.75 9.29 -11.74
CA ILE A 208 -5.74 10.09 -12.47
C ILE A 208 -5.30 10.55 -13.87
N VAL A 209 -4.07 10.25 -14.29
CA VAL A 209 -3.47 10.74 -15.56
C VAL A 209 -4.33 10.44 -16.80
N ALA A 210 -5.07 9.33 -16.80
CA ALA A 210 -5.86 8.91 -17.95
C ALA A 210 -7.01 9.89 -18.28
N ASP A 211 -7.72 10.39 -17.27
CA ASP A 211 -8.74 11.44 -17.40
C ASP A 211 -8.97 12.12 -16.05
N PRO A 212 -8.26 13.23 -15.75
CA PRO A 212 -8.41 13.94 -14.49
C PRO A 212 -9.73 14.72 -14.37
N SER A 213 -10.54 14.80 -15.43
CA SER A 213 -11.83 15.50 -15.42
C SER A 213 -13.00 14.64 -14.94
N ASN A 214 -12.79 13.33 -14.81
CA ASN A 214 -13.83 12.34 -14.53
C ASN A 214 -13.38 11.34 -13.45
N VAL A 215 -12.81 11.89 -12.36
CA VAL A 215 -12.22 11.10 -11.29
C VAL A 215 -13.28 10.67 -10.28
N LYS A 216 -13.24 9.40 -9.87
CA LYS A 216 -13.82 8.96 -8.59
C LYS A 216 -12.75 8.25 -7.80
N PHE A 217 -12.80 8.38 -6.48
CA PHE A 217 -12.15 7.44 -5.56
C PHE A 217 -13.18 6.76 -4.66
N ARG A 218 -12.84 5.60 -4.12
CA ARG A 218 -13.65 4.93 -3.10
C ARG A 218 -12.78 4.28 -2.05
N PHE A 219 -13.28 4.28 -0.82
CA PHE A 219 -12.70 3.52 0.28
C PHE A 219 -13.31 2.12 0.26
N THR A 220 -12.50 1.10 0.03
CA THR A 220 -12.95 -0.29 -0.09
C THR A 220 -12.45 -1.10 1.08
N GLN A 221 -13.40 -1.64 1.85
CA GLN A 221 -13.15 -2.78 2.72
C GLN A 221 -13.15 -4.04 1.84
N ASP A 222 -12.08 -4.80 1.89
CA ASP A 222 -11.96 -6.12 1.27
C ASP A 222 -11.66 -7.14 2.38
N GLY A 223 -12.70 -7.79 2.89
CA GLY A 223 -12.59 -8.79 3.94
C GLY A 223 -11.92 -10.10 3.50
N SER A 224 -11.55 -10.24 2.22
CA SER A 224 -11.01 -11.49 1.70
C SER A 224 -9.70 -11.89 2.39
N GLY A 225 -9.54 -13.19 2.66
CA GLY A 225 -8.36 -13.66 3.39
C GLY A 225 -8.53 -13.58 4.91
N GLY A 226 -9.76 -13.72 5.41
CA GLY A 226 -10.07 -13.85 6.83
C GLY A 226 -10.24 -12.52 7.57
N MET A 227 -10.35 -11.39 6.84
CA MET A 227 -10.55 -10.08 7.44
C MET A 227 -12.02 -9.86 7.80
N THR A 228 -12.38 -10.34 8.99
CA THR A 228 -13.77 -10.57 9.38
C THR A 228 -14.26 -9.63 10.49
N HIS A 229 -13.38 -8.96 11.23
CA HIS A 229 -13.77 -8.22 12.45
C HIS A 229 -13.17 -6.82 12.50
N TYR A 230 -13.66 -6.08 13.50
CA TYR A 230 -13.39 -4.68 13.83
C TYR A 230 -14.03 -3.68 12.85
N HIS A 231 -13.34 -2.58 12.54
CA HIS A 231 -13.95 -1.41 11.94
C HIS A 231 -12.95 -0.57 11.16
N TRP A 232 -13.46 0.19 10.20
CA TRP A 232 -12.76 1.29 9.55
C TRP A 232 -13.63 2.54 9.54
N GLN A 233 -13.18 3.59 10.24
CA GLN A 233 -13.85 4.88 10.35
C GLN A 233 -13.08 5.91 9.56
N ILE A 234 -13.80 6.77 8.83
CA ILE A 234 -13.27 7.78 7.92
C ILE A 234 -14.05 9.08 8.10
N ASP A 235 -13.31 10.18 8.22
CA ASP A 235 -13.87 11.52 8.34
C ASP A 235 -12.90 12.56 7.72
N ASP A 236 -13.36 13.81 7.60
CA ASP A 236 -12.53 14.96 7.19
C ASP A 236 -11.73 14.70 5.90
N VAL A 237 -12.41 14.22 4.85
CA VAL A 237 -11.81 13.85 3.57
C VAL A 237 -11.56 15.09 2.71
N GLN A 238 -10.35 15.24 2.21
CA GLN A 238 -9.95 16.35 1.34
C GLN A 238 -9.11 15.87 0.16
N VAL A 239 -9.26 16.53 -0.99
CA VAL A 239 -8.25 16.50 -2.05
C VAL A 239 -7.51 17.82 -2.01
N VAL A 240 -6.22 17.78 -1.75
CA VAL A 240 -5.37 18.95 -1.54
C VAL A 240 -4.21 19.00 -2.53
N GLU A 241 -3.61 20.16 -2.68
CA GLU A 241 -2.38 20.36 -3.44
C GLU A 241 -1.20 19.58 -2.84
N GLY A 242 -0.44 18.89 -3.70
CA GLY A 242 0.75 18.14 -3.31
C GLY A 242 2.06 18.89 -3.58
N PHE A 243 3.16 18.15 -3.58
CA PHE A 243 4.50 18.72 -3.70
C PHE A 243 5.01 18.75 -5.15
N GLY A 244 5.77 19.78 -5.52
CA GLY A 244 6.42 19.83 -6.83
C GLY A 244 7.51 18.77 -6.98
N ASN A 245 8.41 18.68 -6.00
CA ASN A 245 9.49 17.71 -5.95
C ASN A 245 9.39 16.90 -4.67
N ASP A 246 9.30 15.59 -4.81
CA ASP A 246 9.18 14.63 -3.71
C ASP A 246 9.60 13.26 -4.24
N VAL A 247 10.66 12.71 -3.70
CA VAL A 247 11.05 11.33 -3.88
C VAL A 247 10.84 10.59 -2.57
N LYS A 248 10.42 9.34 -2.69
CA LYS A 248 10.11 8.50 -1.54
C LYS A 248 10.90 7.22 -1.60
N LEU A 249 11.52 6.88 -0.48
CA LEU A 249 12.04 5.54 -0.24
C LEU A 249 10.93 4.68 0.35
N SER A 250 10.43 3.72 -0.42
CA SER A 250 9.27 2.92 -0.04
C SER A 250 9.63 1.69 0.79
N ARG A 251 10.76 1.04 0.46
CA ARG A 251 11.23 -0.15 1.19
C ARG A 251 12.73 -0.36 0.95
N VAL A 252 13.39 -0.96 1.93
CA VAL A 252 14.77 -1.46 1.84
C VAL A 252 14.74 -2.92 2.24
N TRP A 253 15.49 -3.78 1.55
CA TRP A 253 15.76 -5.15 1.93
C TRP A 253 17.28 -5.33 2.07
N LEU A 254 17.73 -6.08 3.07
CA LEU A 254 19.15 -6.37 3.32
C LEU A 254 19.68 -7.54 2.48
N VAL A 255 19.16 -7.67 1.26
CA VAL A 255 19.51 -8.68 0.25
C VAL A 255 19.43 -8.07 -1.15
N GLU A 256 20.13 -8.68 -2.10
CA GLU A 256 20.15 -8.26 -3.51
C GLU A 256 18.79 -8.44 -4.20
N ASP A 257 18.21 -9.64 -4.12
CA ASP A 257 16.92 -9.97 -4.71
C ASP A 257 16.01 -10.55 -3.63
N TRP A 258 14.94 -9.84 -3.28
CA TRP A 258 14.04 -10.27 -2.21
C TRP A 258 13.02 -11.33 -2.68
N ASP A 259 12.78 -11.45 -3.99
CA ASP A 259 11.72 -12.30 -4.54
C ASP A 259 12.25 -13.67 -5.02
N ASP A 260 13.58 -13.81 -5.13
CA ASP A 260 14.26 -15.05 -5.52
C ASP A 260 14.76 -15.85 -4.31
N TYR A 261 13.83 -16.50 -3.61
CA TYR A 261 14.11 -17.35 -2.43
C TYR A 261 14.77 -18.70 -2.78
N ASP A 262 14.63 -19.18 -4.01
CA ASP A 262 15.06 -20.52 -4.44
C ASP A 262 16.49 -20.54 -5.00
N ASN A 263 17.07 -19.37 -5.28
CA ASN A 263 18.41 -19.28 -5.84
C ASN A 263 19.49 -19.47 -4.78
N THR A 264 20.00 -20.69 -4.69
CA THR A 264 21.10 -21.05 -3.79
C THR A 264 22.45 -20.38 -4.12
N ALA A 265 22.57 -19.69 -5.26
CA ALA A 265 23.79 -19.00 -5.68
C ALA A 265 23.87 -17.54 -5.16
N THR A 266 22.74 -16.95 -4.78
CA THR A 266 22.63 -15.62 -4.17
C THR A 266 21.98 -15.71 -2.80
N ARG A 267 22.52 -15.01 -1.80
CA ARG A 267 21.95 -15.01 -0.45
C ARG A 267 20.77 -14.04 -0.39
N ASN A 268 19.58 -14.55 -0.67
CA ASN A 268 18.35 -13.77 -0.81
C ASN A 268 17.40 -13.84 0.39
N LEU A 269 17.84 -14.47 1.49
CA LEU A 269 17.11 -14.50 2.76
C LEU A 269 17.56 -13.36 3.67
N GLU A 270 16.62 -12.51 4.10
CA GLU A 270 16.89 -11.49 5.11
C GLU A 270 16.94 -12.13 6.51
N TYR A 271 17.98 -11.83 7.28
CA TYR A 271 18.14 -12.34 8.64
C TYR A 271 18.15 -11.23 9.68
N THR A 272 17.44 -11.43 10.79
CA THR A 272 17.60 -10.62 12.01
C THR A 272 18.88 -11.01 12.77
N ARG A 273 19.33 -12.26 12.62
CA ARG A 273 20.59 -12.78 13.18
C ARG A 273 21.29 -13.68 12.18
N MET A 274 22.59 -13.47 12.00
CA MET A 274 23.41 -14.18 11.03
C MET A 274 24.71 -14.69 11.67
N PRO A 275 24.98 -16.00 11.65
CA PRO A 275 26.27 -16.54 12.06
C PRO A 275 27.41 -15.95 11.23
N LEU A 276 28.53 -15.59 11.86
CA LEU A 276 29.70 -15.02 11.19
C LEU A 276 30.23 -15.92 10.07
N GLU A 277 30.16 -17.25 10.25
CA GLU A 277 30.58 -18.23 9.25
C GLU A 277 29.71 -18.21 7.97
N GLN A 278 28.51 -17.65 8.07
CA GLN A 278 27.57 -17.45 6.95
C GLN A 278 27.57 -16.01 6.44
N ALA A 279 28.32 -15.10 7.10
CA ALA A 279 28.39 -13.71 6.69
C ALA A 279 29.16 -13.58 5.37
N GLY A 280 28.48 -13.03 4.38
CA GLY A 280 29.07 -12.64 3.09
C GLY A 280 29.17 -11.12 2.97
N ALA A 281 29.43 -10.67 1.74
CA ALA A 281 29.25 -9.26 1.40
C ALA A 281 27.80 -8.85 1.69
N LEU A 282 27.63 -7.64 2.23
CA LEU A 282 26.34 -7.03 2.41
C LEU A 282 25.90 -6.39 1.09
N ASP A 283 24.92 -6.99 0.45
CA ASP A 283 24.20 -6.40 -0.65
C ASP A 283 22.79 -6.07 -0.16
N LEU A 284 22.23 -4.97 -0.67
CA LEU A 284 20.90 -4.52 -0.29
C LEU A 284 20.17 -4.00 -1.52
N SER A 285 18.85 -4.06 -1.47
CA SER A 285 17.97 -3.51 -2.49
C SER A 285 17.03 -2.51 -1.86
N MET A 286 16.55 -1.57 -2.64
CA MET A 286 15.54 -0.61 -2.21
C MET A 286 14.55 -0.30 -3.33
N ALA A 287 13.31 -0.04 -2.94
CA ALA A 287 12.26 0.47 -3.81
C ALA A 287 12.11 1.97 -3.57
N TYR A 288 12.00 2.72 -4.65
CA TYR A 288 11.85 4.17 -4.64
C TYR A 288 10.81 4.62 -5.65
N THR A 289 10.20 5.77 -5.40
CA THR A 289 9.19 6.38 -6.27
C THR A 289 9.39 7.89 -6.34
N ASN A 290 9.10 8.48 -7.49
CA ASN A 290 8.88 9.92 -7.62
C ASN A 290 7.41 10.23 -7.33
N GLU A 291 7.17 10.79 -6.14
CA GLU A 291 5.86 11.21 -5.67
C GLU A 291 5.54 12.67 -6.10
N GLY A 292 6.55 13.42 -6.55
CA GLY A 292 6.41 14.82 -6.97
C GLY A 292 5.71 15.01 -8.32
N ALA A 293 5.25 16.24 -8.56
CA ALA A 293 4.70 16.69 -9.84
C ALA A 293 5.73 16.73 -10.97
N PHE A 294 7.01 16.89 -10.64
CA PHE A 294 8.09 17.09 -11.60
C PHE A 294 9.03 15.88 -11.69
N ALA A 295 9.64 15.70 -12.86
CA ALA A 295 10.74 14.75 -13.00
C ALA A 295 11.91 15.13 -12.09
N GLN A 296 12.56 14.12 -11.52
CA GLN A 296 13.63 14.28 -10.55
C GLN A 296 14.98 13.91 -11.21
N PRO A 297 15.80 14.91 -11.59
CA PRO A 297 17.06 14.66 -12.26
C PRO A 297 18.13 14.13 -11.28
N ASN A 298 19.01 13.29 -11.81
CA ASN A 298 20.21 12.78 -11.13
C ASN A 298 19.94 12.17 -9.75
N ALA A 299 18.84 11.42 -9.62
CA ALA A 299 18.56 10.64 -8.45
C ALA A 299 19.70 9.67 -8.13
N GLN A 300 20.04 9.60 -6.85
CA GLN A 300 21.09 8.76 -6.29
C GLN A 300 20.59 8.20 -4.97
N ALA A 301 20.83 6.90 -4.76
CA ALA A 301 20.69 6.28 -3.46
C ALA A 301 22.06 6.05 -2.83
N THR A 302 22.13 6.13 -1.51
CA THR A 302 23.37 5.96 -0.75
C THR A 302 23.12 5.10 0.46
N ALA A 303 23.92 4.04 0.65
CA ALA A 303 23.93 3.25 1.87
C ALA A 303 25.15 3.60 2.72
N GLU A 304 24.94 4.00 3.97
CA GLU A 304 25.99 4.08 4.98
C GLU A 304 25.91 2.88 5.91
N VAL A 305 26.98 2.08 5.94
CA VAL A 305 27.06 0.86 6.77
C VAL A 305 27.77 1.18 8.08
N PHE A 306 27.18 0.79 9.20
CA PHE A 306 27.75 0.89 10.52
C PHE A 306 27.94 -0.50 11.13
N PHE A 307 29.08 -0.70 11.78
CA PHE A 307 29.37 -1.88 12.58
C PHE A 307 29.65 -1.44 14.01
N ASP A 308 28.83 -1.90 14.96
CA ASP A 308 28.83 -1.46 16.37
C ASP A 308 28.87 0.07 16.52
N GLY A 309 28.06 0.75 15.70
CA GLY A 309 27.92 2.21 15.69
C GLY A 309 29.07 2.95 15.01
N THR A 310 30.07 2.25 14.46
CA THR A 310 31.19 2.85 13.71
C THR A 310 30.94 2.74 12.21
N SER A 311 30.95 3.87 11.50
CA SER A 311 30.80 3.91 10.04
C SER A 311 31.93 3.11 9.37
N GLN A 312 31.54 2.22 8.46
CA GLN A 312 32.42 1.34 7.68
C GLN A 312 32.59 1.84 6.25
N GLY A 313 31.78 2.81 5.83
CA GLY A 313 31.82 3.38 4.50
C GLY A 313 30.43 3.78 4.00
N THR A 314 30.47 4.51 2.89
CA THR A 314 29.30 5.02 2.19
C THR A 314 29.33 4.50 0.75
N PHE A 315 28.23 3.90 0.31
CA PHE A 315 28.14 3.16 -0.94
C PHE A 315 27.01 3.77 -1.80
N PRO A 316 27.33 4.66 -2.75
CA PRO A 316 26.34 5.27 -3.61
C PRO A 316 26.02 4.40 -4.83
N VAL A 317 24.77 4.48 -5.30
CA VAL A 317 24.33 3.96 -6.61
C VAL A 317 23.61 5.06 -7.37
N THR A 318 23.94 5.19 -8.66
CA THR A 318 23.26 6.15 -9.54
C THR A 318 21.96 5.54 -10.05
N ILE A 319 20.85 6.24 -9.83
CA ILE A 319 19.54 5.88 -10.38
C ILE A 319 19.33 6.64 -11.70
N GLY A 320 19.68 7.93 -11.74
CA GLY A 320 19.56 8.77 -12.94
C GLY A 320 18.31 9.63 -12.91
N ASN A 321 17.67 9.87 -14.06
CA ASN A 321 16.50 10.73 -14.12
C ASN A 321 15.21 9.96 -13.84
N LEU A 322 14.51 10.29 -12.76
CA LEU A 322 13.20 9.73 -12.45
C LEU A 322 12.10 10.56 -13.08
N ALA A 323 11.37 9.99 -14.03
CA ALA A 323 10.19 10.64 -14.57
C ALA A 323 9.11 10.81 -13.48
N GLN A 324 8.15 11.69 -13.72
CA GLN A 324 6.94 11.75 -12.90
C GLN A 324 6.28 10.37 -12.85
N CYS A 325 5.79 9.95 -11.69
CA CYS A 325 5.17 8.63 -11.48
C CYS A 325 6.08 7.42 -11.71
N ALA A 326 7.38 7.63 -11.93
CA ALA A 326 8.32 6.53 -12.03
C ALA A 326 8.67 6.04 -10.63
N GLY A 327 8.67 4.72 -10.47
CA GLY A 327 9.27 4.03 -9.35
C GLY A 327 9.90 2.74 -9.85
N ASP A 328 10.93 2.29 -9.15
CA ASP A 328 11.66 1.08 -9.49
C ASP A 328 12.43 0.57 -8.26
N THR A 329 13.18 -0.50 -8.44
CA THR A 329 14.13 -1.00 -7.45
C THR A 329 15.57 -0.75 -7.91
N VAL A 330 16.49 -0.67 -6.95
CA VAL A 330 17.93 -0.65 -7.23
C VAL A 330 18.68 -1.44 -6.18
N VAL A 331 19.72 -2.15 -6.64
CA VAL A 331 20.66 -2.87 -5.78
C VAL A 331 21.86 -1.99 -5.47
N ILE A 332 22.24 -1.94 -4.19
CA ILE A 332 23.48 -1.34 -3.71
C ILE A 332 24.40 -2.46 -3.25
N ASN A 333 25.43 -2.72 -4.05
CA ASN A 333 26.48 -3.67 -3.71
C ASN A 333 27.54 -2.96 -2.86
N THR A 334 27.60 -3.25 -1.55
CA THR A 334 28.57 -2.57 -0.67
C THR A 334 29.95 -3.22 -0.74
N GLY A 335 30.00 -4.53 -1.04
CA GLY A 335 31.23 -5.32 -0.93
C GLY A 335 31.81 -5.41 0.51
N TRP A 336 31.13 -4.83 1.50
CA TRP A 336 31.55 -4.85 2.89
C TRP A 336 31.17 -6.18 3.54
N VAL A 337 32.12 -6.77 4.26
CA VAL A 337 31.94 -8.06 4.97
C VAL A 337 32.21 -7.83 6.46
N PRO A 338 31.34 -8.30 7.37
CA PRO A 338 31.60 -8.25 8.80
C PRO A 338 32.89 -8.99 9.17
N SER A 339 33.78 -8.34 9.92
CA SER A 339 35.03 -8.96 10.38
C SER A 339 34.90 -9.77 11.68
N GLY A 340 33.72 -9.74 12.31
CA GLY A 340 33.44 -10.40 13.58
C GLY A 340 31.97 -10.30 13.98
N PRO A 341 31.58 -10.91 15.12
CA PRO A 341 30.25 -10.73 15.69
C PRO A 341 30.03 -9.28 16.13
N GLY A 342 28.83 -8.77 15.96
CA GLY A 342 28.49 -7.38 16.26
C GLY A 342 27.17 -6.96 15.64
N ASN A 343 26.75 -5.73 15.89
CA ASN A 343 25.54 -5.17 15.30
C ASN A 343 25.87 -4.49 13.99
N VAL A 344 25.11 -4.83 12.95
CA VAL A 344 25.14 -4.15 11.66
C VAL A 344 23.91 -3.27 11.55
N SER A 345 24.11 -1.99 11.25
CA SER A 345 23.01 -1.10 10.87
C SER A 345 23.37 -0.37 9.60
N VAL A 346 22.40 -0.19 8.72
CA VAL A 346 22.54 0.52 7.45
C VAL A 346 21.54 1.65 7.41
N VAL A 347 22.02 2.85 7.11
CA VAL A 347 21.18 3.99 6.79
C VAL A 347 21.18 4.13 5.28
N VAL A 348 20.02 3.96 4.66
CA VAL A 348 19.85 4.17 3.22
C VAL A 348 19.14 5.50 3.01
N THR A 349 19.70 6.35 2.16
CA THR A 349 19.13 7.64 1.79
C THR A 349 18.90 7.71 0.28
N LEU A 350 17.84 8.42 -0.11
CA LEU A 350 17.53 8.80 -1.48
C LEU A 350 17.67 10.31 -1.61
N GLY A 351 18.25 10.77 -2.72
CA GLY A 351 18.38 12.19 -3.01
C GLY A 351 18.46 12.46 -4.51
N THR A 352 18.15 13.69 -4.90
CA THR A 352 18.15 14.16 -6.29
C THR A 352 18.73 15.58 -6.34
N ASP A 353 18.93 16.13 -7.54
CA ASP A 353 19.37 17.53 -7.68
C ASP A 353 18.26 18.55 -7.33
N SER A 354 17.02 18.09 -7.21
CA SER A 354 15.89 18.94 -6.84
C SER A 354 15.75 19.04 -5.32
N MET A 355 15.26 20.19 -4.85
CA MET A 355 14.92 20.35 -3.44
C MET A 355 13.65 19.58 -3.14
N ASP A 356 13.81 18.47 -2.43
CA ASP A 356 12.70 17.65 -1.96
C ASP A 356 11.89 18.37 -0.88
N ALA A 357 10.56 18.31 -1.01
CA ALA A 357 9.63 18.94 -0.08
C ALA A 357 9.37 18.11 1.19
N ASP A 358 9.54 16.78 1.14
CA ASP A 358 9.41 15.85 2.26
C ASP A 358 10.73 15.11 2.51
N LEU A 359 11.52 15.59 3.46
CA LEU A 359 12.76 14.93 3.83
C LEU A 359 12.56 13.71 4.75
N THR A 360 11.36 13.49 5.27
CA THR A 360 11.10 12.43 6.26
C THR A 360 10.95 11.05 5.62
N ASN A 361 10.60 11.00 4.34
CA ASN A 361 10.38 9.77 3.57
C ASN A 361 11.63 9.34 2.76
N ASN A 362 12.74 10.07 2.93
CA ASN A 362 13.94 9.96 2.11
C ASN A 362 15.05 9.12 2.73
N ALA A 363 14.83 8.59 3.94
CA ALA A 363 15.81 7.78 4.65
C ALA A 363 15.15 6.64 5.42
N VAL A 364 15.76 5.45 5.37
CA VAL A 364 15.37 4.28 6.15
C VAL A 364 16.58 3.67 6.82
N THR A 365 16.43 3.26 8.08
CA THR A 365 17.45 2.50 8.80
C THR A 365 17.02 1.04 8.92
N ARG A 366 17.91 0.11 8.55
CA ARG A 366 17.75 -1.34 8.73
C ARG A 366 18.93 -1.89 9.51
N GLY A 367 18.79 -3.07 10.11
CA GLY A 367 19.89 -3.71 10.82
C GLY A 367 19.64 -5.17 11.14
N TYR A 368 20.75 -5.85 11.44
CA TYR A 368 20.79 -7.26 11.85
C TYR A 368 21.98 -7.48 12.77
N VAL A 369 22.01 -8.63 13.45
CA VAL A 369 23.11 -8.99 14.35
C VAL A 369 23.94 -10.10 13.72
N VAL A 370 25.27 -9.93 13.70
CA VAL A 370 26.20 -11.01 13.37
C VAL A 370 26.59 -11.74 14.66
N THR A 371 26.45 -13.06 14.68
CA THR A 371 26.67 -13.89 15.89
C THR A 371 27.81 -14.87 15.70
N ASP A 372 28.43 -15.27 16.81
CA ASP A 372 29.39 -16.38 16.87
C ASP A 372 28.71 -17.76 16.98
N THR A 373 27.41 -17.77 17.28
CA THR A 373 26.59 -18.98 17.43
C THR A 373 25.92 -19.36 16.10
N PRO A 374 25.73 -20.67 15.82
CA PRO A 374 25.22 -21.18 14.55
C PRO A 374 23.69 -20.99 14.35
N GLN A 375 23.03 -20.14 15.14
CA GLN A 375 21.60 -19.88 15.01
C GLN A 375 21.38 -18.64 14.16
N ALA A 376 20.92 -18.85 12.92
CA ALA A 376 20.36 -17.80 12.09
C ALA A 376 18.87 -17.65 12.41
N ASN A 377 18.41 -16.40 12.56
CA ASN A 377 16.98 -16.10 12.67
C ASN A 377 16.61 -15.23 11.47
N GLU A 378 15.67 -15.69 10.67
CA GLU A 378 15.11 -14.94 9.55
C GLU A 378 14.28 -13.75 10.06
N PHE A 379 14.07 -12.74 9.22
CA PHE A 379 12.92 -11.86 9.45
C PHE A 379 11.63 -12.67 9.19
N ALA A 380 10.58 -12.38 9.94
CA ALA A 380 9.30 -13.07 9.75
C ALA A 380 8.63 -12.51 8.49
N VAL A 381 8.64 -13.29 7.39
CA VAL A 381 7.97 -12.98 6.11
C VAL A 381 6.55 -12.47 6.35
#